data_AF-A0A1Y5U120-F1
#
_entry.id   AF-A0A1Y5U120-F1
#
_cell.length_a   1.000
_cell.length_b   1.000
_cell.length_c   1.000
_cell.angle_alpha   90.00
_cell.angle_beta   90.00
_cell.angle_gamma   90.00
#
_symmetry.space_group_name_H-M   'P 1'
#
loop_
_entity.id
_entity.type
_entity.pdbx_description
1 polymer ?
#
loop_
_entity_poly.entity_id
_entity_poly.type
_entity_poly.pdbx_seq_one_letter_code
_entity_poly.pdbx_strand_id
1 'polypeptide(L)'
;MTSADPTCVIAIARSWLGTPCHDQASLRGAGCGCLDLAHGVWREVVGSEPFPIPPNSRDWDETGPSEVLAEGARRMMIEVFDPTV
;
A
#
# COMPACT_ATOMS: atom_id res chain seq x y z
N MET A 1 13.67 -2.83 11.96
CA MET A 1 12.78 -1.90 11.22
C MET A 1 12.11 -1.00 12.24
N THR A 2 11.95 0.27 11.92
CA THR A 2 11.20 1.24 12.75
C THR A 2 9.95 1.62 11.98
N SER A 3 8.81 1.80 12.66
CA SER A 3 7.58 2.27 12.01
C SER A 3 7.76 3.69 11.49
N ALA A 4 7.06 4.01 10.39
CA ALA A 4 6.99 5.38 9.89
C ALA A 4 6.23 6.29 10.88
N ASP A 5 6.52 7.60 10.85
CA ASP A 5 5.76 8.59 11.61
C ASP A 5 4.31 8.66 11.08
N PRO A 6 3.29 8.38 11.92
CA PRO A 6 1.90 8.39 11.49
C PRO A 6 1.43 9.77 11.02
N THR A 7 2.00 10.86 11.57
CA THR A 7 1.62 12.22 11.15
C THR A 7 2.04 12.49 9.71
N CYS A 8 3.28 12.11 9.36
CA CYS A 8 3.79 12.16 8.00
C CYS A 8 2.94 11.31 7.04
N VAL A 9 2.65 10.06 7.42
CA VAL A 9 1.83 9.14 6.60
C VAL A 9 0.46 9.74 6.28
N ILE A 10 -0.23 10.30 7.29
CA ILE A 10 -1.54 10.94 7.12
C ILE A 10 -1.44 12.19 6.23
N ALA A 11 -0.42 13.02 6.42
CA ALA A 11 -0.21 14.23 5.62
C ALA A 11 0.00 13.90 4.14
N ILE A 12 0.82 12.88 3.86
CA ILE A 12 1.06 12.40 2.50
C ILE A 12 -0.23 11.81 1.93
N ALA A 13 -0.89 10.88 2.62
CA ALA A 13 -2.16 10.30 2.14
C ALA A 13 -3.22 11.36 1.80
N ARG A 14 -3.33 12.43 2.60
CA ARG A 14 -4.24 13.56 2.32
C ARG A 14 -3.88 14.33 1.06
N SER A 15 -2.61 14.42 0.71
CA SER A 15 -2.17 15.08 -0.52
C SER A 15 -2.54 14.30 -1.79
N TRP A 16 -3.00 13.05 -1.67
CA TRP A 16 -3.55 12.26 -2.77
C TRP A 16 -5.06 12.49 -2.99
N LEU A 17 -5.75 13.22 -2.09
CA LEU A 17 -7.16 13.55 -2.26
C LEU A 17 -7.41 14.28 -3.58
N GLY A 18 -8.46 13.88 -4.28
CA GLY A 18 -8.77 14.39 -5.62
C GLY A 18 -8.09 13.65 -6.77
N THR A 19 -7.21 12.67 -6.49
CA THR A 19 -6.71 11.76 -7.52
C THR A 19 -7.86 10.90 -8.06
N PRO A 20 -8.07 10.82 -9.39
CA PRO A 20 -9.11 9.98 -9.98
C PRO A 20 -8.95 8.51 -9.58
N CYS A 21 -10.07 7.81 -9.39
CA CYS A 21 -10.03 6.38 -9.10
C CYS A 21 -9.81 5.59 -10.40
N HIS A 22 -8.60 5.06 -10.58
CA HIS A 22 -8.23 4.16 -11.67
C HIS A 22 -7.42 3.00 -11.09
N ASP A 23 -7.92 1.78 -11.28
CA ASP A 23 -7.20 0.57 -10.87
C ASP A 23 -5.89 0.45 -11.65
N GLN A 24 -4.82 0.00 -10.99
CA GLN A 24 -3.49 -0.23 -11.56
C GLN A 24 -2.78 1.05 -12.04
N ALA A 25 -3.09 2.18 -11.43
CA ALA A 25 -2.37 3.43 -11.61
C ALA A 25 -1.89 3.90 -10.25
N SER A 26 -0.59 4.02 -9.99
CA SER A 26 -0.08 4.59 -8.72
C SER A 26 0.55 5.95 -9.00
N LEU A 27 -0.27 6.89 -9.48
CA LEU A 27 0.18 8.22 -9.87
C LEU A 27 -0.79 9.30 -9.37
N ARG A 28 -0.32 10.08 -8.39
CA ARG A 28 -1.07 11.20 -7.82
C ARG A 28 -1.54 12.16 -8.91
N GLY A 29 -2.83 12.54 -8.85
CA GLY A 29 -3.46 13.45 -9.81
C GLY A 29 -3.82 12.82 -11.17
N ALA A 30 -3.41 11.58 -11.44
CA ALA A 30 -3.68 10.90 -12.71
C ALA A 30 -4.54 9.63 -12.54
N GLY A 31 -4.34 8.89 -11.45
CA GLY A 31 -5.09 7.67 -11.17
C GLY A 31 -4.56 6.93 -9.95
N CYS A 32 -5.44 6.47 -9.05
CA CYS A 32 -5.14 5.45 -8.05
C CYS A 32 -6.35 4.67 -7.53
N GLY A 33 -6.23 3.33 -7.47
CA GLY A 33 -7.05 2.47 -6.64
C GLY A 33 -6.58 2.45 -5.19
N CYS A 34 -7.27 1.68 -4.32
CA CYS A 34 -6.95 1.62 -2.89
C CYS A 34 -5.53 1.14 -2.59
N LEU A 35 -5.08 0.06 -3.25
CA LEU A 35 -3.72 -0.46 -3.07
C LEU A 35 -2.67 0.45 -3.71
N ASP A 36 -2.99 1.05 -4.86
CA ASP A 36 -2.12 2.00 -5.54
C ASP A 36 -1.83 3.24 -4.69
N LEU A 37 -2.82 3.70 -3.92
CA LEU A 37 -2.64 4.76 -2.92
C LEU A 37 -1.66 4.33 -1.83
N ALA A 38 -1.79 3.12 -1.29
CA ALA A 38 -0.89 2.61 -0.26
C ALA A 38 0.55 2.51 -0.78
N HIS A 39 0.77 2.02 -2.00
CA HIS A 39 2.08 2.01 -2.65
C HIS A 39 2.63 3.42 -2.88
N GLY A 40 1.77 4.36 -3.30
CA GLY A 40 2.14 5.75 -3.51
C GLY A 40 2.64 6.41 -2.22
N VAL A 41 1.88 6.26 -1.13
CA VAL A 41 2.27 6.74 0.20
C VAL A 41 3.56 6.07 0.68
N TRP A 42 3.70 4.76 0.48
CA TRP A 42 4.92 4.02 0.81
C TRP A 42 6.15 4.63 0.13
N ARG A 43 6.08 4.87 -1.18
CA ARG A 43 7.20 5.42 -1.96
C ARG A 43 7.67 6.78 -1.47
N GLU A 44 6.75 7.59 -0.97
CA GLU A 44 7.09 8.93 -0.48
C GLU A 44 7.56 8.95 0.98
N VAL A 45 7.08 8.03 1.82
CA VAL A 45 7.46 7.95 3.24
C VAL A 45 8.69 7.09 3.47
N VAL A 46 8.75 5.93 2.82
CA VAL A 46 9.75 4.87 3.06
C VAL A 46 10.78 4.81 1.93
N GLY A 47 10.38 5.12 0.71
CA GLY A 47 11.21 5.00 -0.50
C GLY A 47 10.75 3.88 -1.42
N SER A 48 11.54 3.58 -2.45
CA SER A 48 11.20 2.55 -3.44
C SER A 48 10.95 1.18 -2.82
N GLU A 49 9.98 0.44 -3.36
CA GLU A 49 9.74 -0.93 -2.93
C GLU A 49 10.99 -1.81 -3.13
N PRO A 50 11.33 -2.69 -2.17
CA PRO A 50 12.55 -3.49 -2.23
C PRO A 50 12.53 -4.57 -3.31
N PHE A 51 11.35 -4.87 -3.86
CA PHE A 51 11.15 -5.78 -4.97
C PHE A 51 9.96 -5.32 -5.83
N PRO A 52 9.88 -5.74 -7.11
CA PRO A 52 8.74 -5.42 -7.96
C PRO A 52 7.45 -5.94 -7.34
N ILE A 53 6.48 -5.05 -7.14
CA ILE A 53 5.16 -5.44 -6.67
C ILE A 53 4.36 -5.99 -7.86
N PRO A 54 3.91 -7.26 -7.82
CA PRO A 54 3.07 -7.80 -8.89
C PRO A 54 1.77 -6.98 -9.00
N PRO A 55 1.19 -6.88 -10.21
CA PRO A 55 -0.13 -6.27 -10.36
C PRO A 55 -1.13 -7.04 -9.50
N ASN A 56 -1.94 -6.32 -8.74
CA ASN A 56 -2.97 -6.93 -7.92
C ASN A 56 -4.08 -7.49 -8.80
N SER A 57 -4.50 -8.71 -8.49
CA SER A 57 -5.78 -9.19 -8.99
C SER A 57 -6.93 -8.43 -8.33
N ARG A 58 -8.11 -8.52 -8.93
CA ARG A 58 -9.31 -7.80 -8.48
C ARG A 58 -9.72 -8.20 -7.06
N ASP A 59 -9.44 -9.44 -6.69
CA ASP A 59 -9.71 -10.07 -5.40
C ASP A 59 -8.49 -10.10 -4.48
N TRP A 60 -7.41 -9.38 -4.84
CA TRP A 60 -6.19 -9.26 -4.02
C TRP A 60 -5.48 -10.61 -3.80
N ASP A 61 -5.76 -11.56 -4.69
CA ASP A 61 -5.40 -12.96 -4.66
C ASP A 61 -5.87 -13.69 -3.39
N GLU A 62 -6.86 -13.13 -2.67
CA GLU A 62 -7.40 -13.71 -1.44
C GLU A 62 -8.22 -14.98 -1.71
N THR A 63 -8.71 -15.19 -2.93
CA THR A 63 -9.50 -16.38 -3.27
C THR A 63 -8.66 -17.60 -3.66
N GLY A 64 -7.34 -17.43 -3.83
CA GLY A 64 -6.41 -18.49 -4.16
C GLY A 64 -5.92 -19.29 -2.94
N PRO A 65 -5.06 -20.30 -3.14
CA PRO A 65 -4.45 -21.06 -2.03
C PRO A 65 -3.41 -20.23 -1.24
N SER A 66 -3.15 -18.99 -1.63
CA SER A 66 -2.12 -18.12 -1.05
C SER A 66 -2.60 -16.68 -0.98
N GLU A 67 -2.52 -16.07 0.20
CA GLU A 67 -2.79 -14.63 0.40
C GLU A 67 -1.58 -13.79 -0.07
N VAL A 68 -1.45 -13.56 -1.38
CA VAL A 68 -0.26 -12.93 -1.99
C VAL A 68 0.02 -11.55 -1.38
N LEU A 69 -1.01 -10.74 -1.17
CA LEU A 69 -0.86 -9.42 -0.57
C LEU A 69 -0.36 -9.50 0.88
N ALA A 70 -0.94 -10.36 1.70
CA ALA A 70 -0.56 -10.53 3.10
C ALA A 70 0.87 -11.07 3.24
N GLU A 71 1.26 -12.04 2.40
CA GLU A 71 2.62 -12.56 2.38
C GLU A 71 3.64 -11.52 1.92
N GLY A 72 3.31 -10.71 0.91
CA GLY A 72 4.13 -9.57 0.49
C GLY A 72 4.29 -8.54 1.61
N ALA A 73 3.20 -8.21 2.29
CA ALA A 73 3.19 -7.32 3.45
C ALA A 73 4.10 -7.80 4.57
N ARG A 74 4.06 -9.08 4.96
CA ARG A 74 4.93 -9.65 6.01
C ARG A 74 6.41 -9.54 5.71
N ARG A 75 6.80 -9.49 4.43
CA ARG A 75 8.20 -9.35 4.01
C ARG A 75 8.70 -7.90 4.03
N MET A 76 7.80 -6.93 3.96
CA MET A 76 8.13 -5.51 3.84
C MET A 76 7.80 -4.68 5.08
N MET A 77 6.78 -5.09 5.84
CA MET A 77 6.20 -4.32 6.94
C MET A 77 6.50 -4.95 8.29
N ILE A 78 6.36 -4.14 9.34
CA ILE A 78 6.39 -4.61 10.71
C ILE A 78 5.00 -5.20 11.00
N GLU A 79 4.93 -6.50 11.25
CA GLU A 79 3.69 -7.15 11.65
C GLU A 79 3.24 -6.59 13.02
N VAL A 80 2.02 -6.07 13.07
CA VAL A 80 1.43 -5.50 14.28
C VAL A 80 0.35 -6.45 14.76
N PHE A 81 0.49 -6.93 16.00
CA PHE A 81 -0.54 -7.70 16.67
C PHE A 81 -1.38 -6.75 17.52
N ASP A 82 -2.68 -6.66 17.24
CA ASP A 82 -3.64 -6.02 18.12
C ASP A 82 -4.36 -7.11 18.94
N PRO A 83 -4.12 -7.22 20.26
CA PRO A 83 -4.81 -8.20 21.09
C PRO A 83 -6.31 -7.90 21.31
N THR A 84 -6.82 -6.78 20.79
CA THR A 84 -8.20 -6.33 21.01
C THR A 84 -9.15 -6.58 19.85
N VAL A 85 -8.65 -7.13 18.73
CA VAL A 85 -9.45 -7.58 17.57
C VAL A 85 -9.47 -9.11 17.51
#